data_AF-A0A0D6ABZ3-F1
#
_entry.id   AF-A0A0D6ABZ3-F1
#
_cell.length_a   1.000
_cell.length_b   1.000
_cell.length_c   1.000
_cell.angle_alpha   90.00
_cell.angle_beta   90.00
_cell.angle_gamma   90.00
#
_symmetry.space_group_name_H-M   'P 1'
#
loop_
_entity.id
_entity.type
_entity.pdbx_description
1 polymer ?
#
loop_
_entity_poly.entity_id
_entity_poly.type
_entity_poly.pdbx_seq_one_letter_code
_entity_poly.pdbx_strand_id
1 'polypeptide(L)'
;MEGLNQSVTVEKKNVLENFKVFLSSWRFKVAAVIGVLMMLMLFIFYWQHLIAVMGMNMWVNHANAKAIDCMVKDTNDDEYISCTAMMDDQVIPLECGTSILNIGCRVNYGNASPSFKGLGVKGSR
;
A
#
# COMPACT_ATOMS: atom_id res chain seq x y z
N MET A 1 -42.09 30.97 17.10
CA MET A 1 -41.10 29.92 16.81
C MET A 1 -39.70 30.55 16.66
N GLU A 2 -39.21 31.28 17.67
CA GLU A 2 -37.96 32.07 17.56
C GLU A 2 -36.86 31.61 18.53
N GLY A 3 -37.18 30.86 19.58
CA GLY A 3 -36.22 30.41 20.58
C GLY A 3 -35.30 29.24 20.15
N LEU A 4 -35.69 28.46 19.12
CA LEU A 4 -34.94 27.29 18.66
C LEU A 4 -33.73 27.66 17.77
N ASN A 5 -33.79 28.79 17.05
CA ASN A 5 -32.70 29.23 16.19
C ASN A 5 -31.56 29.92 16.97
N GLN A 6 -31.86 30.54 18.12
CA GLN A 6 -30.84 31.18 18.95
C GLN A 6 -30.01 30.18 19.76
N SER A 7 -30.61 29.13 20.33
CA SER A 7 -29.85 28.11 21.07
C SER A 7 -28.86 27.36 20.18
N VAL A 8 -29.30 26.96 18.99
CA VAL A 8 -28.46 26.24 18.00
C VAL A 8 -27.31 27.11 17.46
N THR A 9 -27.52 28.43 17.33
CA THR A 9 -26.46 29.34 16.84
C THR A 9 -25.46 29.73 17.92
N VAL A 10 -25.89 29.84 19.19
CA VAL A 10 -25.00 30.07 20.33
C VAL A 10 -24.13 28.84 20.62
N GLU A 11 -24.72 27.65 20.57
CA GLU A 11 -23.98 26.39 20.75
C GLU A 11 -22.92 26.19 19.65
N LYS A 12 -23.25 26.42 18.38
CA LYS A 12 -22.29 26.35 17.26
C LYS A 12 -21.14 27.35 17.41
N LYS A 13 -21.42 28.58 17.86
CA LYS A 13 -20.37 29.59 18.10
C LYS A 13 -19.44 29.18 19.24
N ASN A 14 -19.99 28.65 20.34
CA ASN A 14 -19.21 28.20 21.49
C ASN A 14 -18.32 27.00 21.14
N VAL A 15 -18.82 26.05 20.35
CA VAL A 15 -18.02 24.90 19.86
C VAL A 15 -16.88 25.39 18.95
N LEU A 16 -17.16 26.32 18.03
CA LEU A 16 -16.17 26.82 17.08
C LEU A 16 -15.06 27.63 17.77
N GLU A 17 -15.41 28.47 18.75
CA GLU A 17 -14.43 29.23 19.53
C GLU A 17 -13.58 28.31 20.43
N ASN A 18 -14.19 27.33 21.10
CA ASN A 18 -13.46 26.31 21.86
C ASN A 18 -12.50 25.50 20.96
N PHE A 19 -12.92 25.19 19.73
CA PHE A 19 -12.07 24.51 18.75
C PHE A 19 -10.90 25.39 18.29
N LYS A 20 -11.13 26.68 18.04
CA LYS A 20 -10.04 27.64 17.71
C LYS A 20 -9.03 27.75 18.85
N VAL A 21 -9.49 27.85 20.10
CA VAL A 21 -8.62 27.90 21.27
C VAL A 21 -7.81 26.61 21.39
N PHE A 22 -8.43 25.44 21.17
CA PHE A 22 -7.75 24.15 21.15
C PHE A 22 -6.67 24.06 20.06
N LEU A 23 -7.00 24.43 18.81
CA LEU A 23 -6.06 24.45 17.68
C LEU A 23 -4.90 25.44 17.90
N SER A 24 -5.15 26.54 18.60
CA SER A 24 -4.13 27.54 18.94
C SER A 24 -3.16 27.07 20.02
N SER A 25 -3.51 26.02 20.77
CA SER A 25 -2.70 25.52 21.88
C SER A 25 -1.35 24.98 21.40
N TRP A 26 -0.30 25.24 22.18
CA TRP A 26 1.05 24.74 21.88
C TRP A 26 1.09 23.20 21.87
N ARG A 27 0.26 22.55 22.69
CA ARG A 27 0.12 21.09 22.74
C ARG A 27 -0.41 20.54 21.42
N PHE A 28 -1.43 21.18 20.84
CA PHE A 28 -1.94 20.79 19.52
C PHE A 28 -0.89 20.97 18.43
N LYS A 29 -0.17 22.10 18.43
CA LYS A 29 0.91 22.36 17.46
C LYS A 29 2.00 21.27 17.52
N VAL A 30 2.45 20.91 18.74
CA VAL A 30 3.45 19.84 18.92
C VAL A 30 2.91 18.49 18.47
N ALA A 31 1.68 18.13 18.85
CA ALA A 31 1.05 16.88 18.42
C ALA A 31 0.89 16.82 16.89
N ALA A 32 0.54 17.94 16.25
CA ALA A 32 0.44 18.02 14.80
C ALA A 32 1.80 17.80 14.12
N VAL A 33 2.87 18.40 14.63
CA VAL A 33 4.24 18.19 14.10
C VAL A 33 4.65 16.72 14.23
N ILE A 34 4.44 16.11 15.40
CA ILE A 34 4.75 14.68 15.62
C ILE A 34 3.91 13.81 14.67
N GLY A 35 2.61 14.10 14.53
CA GLY A 35 1.73 13.38 13.62
C GLY A 35 2.19 13.46 12.16
N VAL A 36 2.60 14.64 11.70
CA VAL A 36 3.15 14.82 10.34
C VAL A 36 4.44 14.04 10.16
N LEU A 37 5.36 14.07 11.13
CA LEU A 37 6.61 13.30 11.06
C LEU A 37 6.37 11.79 11.01
N MET A 38 5.44 11.29 11.83
CA MET A 38 5.04 9.88 11.79
C MET A 38 4.44 9.49 10.43
N MET A 39 3.54 10.31 9.89
CA MET A 39 2.95 10.07 8.58
C MET A 39 4.00 10.07 7.47
N LEU A 40 4.98 10.98 7.51
CA LEU A 40 6.08 11.01 6.55
C LEU A 40 6.96 9.77 6.65
N MET A 41 7.32 9.32 7.86
CA MET A 41 8.08 8.08 8.03
C MET A 41 7.33 6.86 7.49
N LEU A 42 6.05 6.73 7.82
CA LEU A 42 5.22 5.63 7.31
C LEU A 42 5.11 5.68 5.79
N PHE A 43 4.92 6.87 5.23
CA PHE A 43 4.82 7.04 3.78
C PHE A 43 6.12 6.63 3.09
N ILE A 44 7.27 7.11 3.55
CA ILE A 44 8.58 6.77 2.97
C ILE A 44 8.83 5.26 3.05
N PHE A 45 8.45 4.61 4.16
CA PHE A 45 8.67 3.18 4.35
C PHE A 45 7.71 2.30 3.52
N TYR A 46 6.42 2.64 3.46
CA TYR A 46 5.40 1.77 2.88
C TYR A 46 5.05 2.06 1.41
N TRP A 47 5.42 3.22 0.86
CA TRP A 47 5.01 3.60 -0.49
C TRP A 47 5.45 2.60 -1.57
N GLN A 48 6.67 2.07 -1.46
CA GLN A 48 7.19 1.08 -2.41
C GLN A 48 6.40 -0.23 -2.40
N HIS A 49 5.98 -0.69 -1.21
CA HIS A 49 5.14 -1.88 -1.07
C HIS A 49 3.76 -1.66 -1.69
N LEU A 50 3.14 -0.48 -1.49
CA LEU A 50 1.87 -0.15 -2.15
C LEU A 50 1.99 -0.21 -3.67
N ILE A 51 3.07 0.33 -4.25
CA ILE A 51 3.32 0.26 -5.69
C ILE A 51 3.48 -1.19 -6.17
N ALA A 52 4.24 -2.00 -5.44
CA ALA A 52 4.44 -3.40 -5.80
C ALA A 52 3.13 -4.18 -5.78
N VAL A 53 2.27 -3.95 -4.78
CA VAL A 53 0.91 -4.54 -4.71
C VAL A 53 0.05 -4.10 -5.89
N MET A 54 0.12 -2.82 -6.31
CA MET A 54 -0.57 -2.35 -7.51
C MET A 54 -0.05 -3.07 -8.77
N GLY A 55 1.26 -3.22 -8.91
CA GLY A 55 1.88 -3.99 -9.99
C GLY A 55 1.40 -5.44 -10.02
N MET A 56 1.34 -6.09 -8.86
CA MET A 56 0.91 -7.48 -8.74
C MET A 56 -0.53 -7.63 -9.18
N ASN A 57 -1.42 -6.75 -8.71
CA ASN A 57 -2.83 -6.77 -9.09
C ASN A 57 -3.02 -6.58 -10.60
N MET A 58 -2.23 -5.69 -11.22
CA MET A 58 -2.26 -5.53 -12.68
C MET A 58 -1.82 -6.79 -13.41
N TRP A 59 -0.72 -7.42 -12.98
CA TRP A 59 -0.24 -8.66 -13.59
C TRP A 59 -1.25 -9.80 -13.42
N VAL A 60 -1.80 -9.97 -12.21
CA VAL A 60 -2.79 -10.99 -11.85
C VAL A 60 -4.05 -10.86 -12.71
N ASN A 61 -4.55 -9.63 -12.88
CA ASN A 61 -5.71 -9.35 -13.72
C ASN A 61 -5.44 -9.68 -15.19
N HIS A 62 -4.22 -9.44 -15.68
CA HIS A 62 -3.84 -9.77 -17.05
C HIS A 62 -3.69 -11.29 -17.27
N ALA A 63 -3.15 -11.99 -16.27
CA ALA A 63 -2.88 -13.42 -16.32
C ALA A 63 -4.09 -14.30 -15.96
N ASN A 64 -5.22 -13.74 -15.52
CA ASN A 64 -6.32 -14.51 -14.87
C ASN A 64 -5.80 -15.35 -13.67
N ALA A 65 -4.84 -14.81 -12.94
CA ALA A 65 -4.29 -15.42 -11.74
C ALA A 65 -5.05 -14.91 -10.50
N LYS A 66 -4.60 -15.33 -9.31
CA LYS A 66 -5.03 -14.82 -8.01
C LYS A 66 -3.84 -14.22 -7.27
N ALA A 67 -3.97 -13.01 -6.74
CA ALA A 67 -2.95 -12.40 -5.89
C ALA A 67 -2.84 -13.15 -4.55
N ILE A 68 -1.62 -13.40 -4.07
CA ILE A 68 -1.38 -13.97 -2.74
C ILE A 68 -0.86 -12.88 -1.82
N ASP A 69 0.41 -12.49 -1.98
CA ASP A 69 1.05 -11.52 -1.08
C ASP A 69 2.32 -10.90 -1.68
N CYS A 70 2.69 -9.73 -1.17
CA CYS A 70 3.93 -9.03 -1.48
C CYS A 70 4.76 -8.84 -0.22
N MET A 71 6.06 -9.09 -0.30
CA MET A 71 6.98 -8.77 0.78
C MET A 71 7.10 -7.26 0.96
N VAL A 72 7.57 -6.84 2.13
CA VAL A 72 8.09 -5.47 2.29
C VAL A 72 9.49 -5.44 1.67
N LYS A 73 9.86 -4.31 1.06
CA LYS A 73 11.21 -4.15 0.50
C LYS A 73 12.25 -4.38 1.60
N ASP A 74 13.18 -5.28 1.36
CA ASP A 74 14.36 -5.40 2.21
C ASP A 74 15.31 -4.21 1.96
N THR A 75 16.32 -4.07 2.80
CA THR A 75 17.35 -3.01 2.76
C THR A 75 18.31 -3.15 1.57
N ASN A 76 18.01 -4.02 0.62
CA ASN A 76 18.78 -4.25 -0.59
C ASN A 76 18.52 -3.16 -1.64
N ASP A 77 19.53 -2.87 -2.45
CA ASP A 77 19.49 -1.84 -3.49
C ASP A 77 18.66 -2.27 -4.72
N ASP A 78 18.09 -3.46 -4.68
CA ASP A 78 17.26 -4.05 -5.72
C ASP A 78 15.98 -3.20 -5.85
N GLU A 79 15.68 -2.66 -7.04
CA GLU A 79 14.48 -1.82 -7.25
C GLU A 79 13.16 -2.63 -7.29
N TYR A 80 13.20 -3.89 -6.83
CA TYR A 80 12.11 -4.85 -6.94
C TYR A 80 11.72 -5.41 -5.56
N ILE A 81 10.42 -5.68 -5.40
CA ILE A 81 9.85 -6.41 -4.28
C ILE A 81 9.39 -7.78 -4.76
N SER A 82 9.67 -8.82 -3.98
CA SER A 82 9.18 -10.17 -4.20
C SER A 82 7.70 -10.25 -3.84
N CYS A 83 6.88 -10.62 -4.81
CA CYS A 83 5.46 -10.91 -4.65
C CYS A 83 5.14 -12.32 -5.11
N THR A 84 3.96 -12.82 -4.77
CA THR A 84 3.50 -14.15 -5.14
C THR A 84 2.06 -14.10 -5.62
N ALA A 85 1.79 -14.87 -6.67
CA ALA A 85 0.45 -15.07 -7.23
C ALA A 85 0.19 -16.57 -7.41
N MET A 86 -1.07 -16.94 -7.59
CA MET A 86 -1.50 -18.32 -7.85
C MET A 86 -2.13 -18.39 -9.24
N MET A 87 -1.66 -19.31 -10.07
CA MET A 87 -2.21 -19.56 -11.40
C MET A 87 -2.26 -21.07 -11.61
N ASP A 88 -3.40 -21.62 -12.02
CA ASP A 88 -3.60 -23.06 -12.22
C ASP A 88 -3.12 -23.91 -11.02
N ASP A 89 -3.49 -23.49 -9.81
CA ASP A 89 -3.09 -24.09 -8.53
C ASP A 89 -1.57 -24.10 -8.22
N GLN A 90 -0.78 -23.31 -8.97
CA GLN A 90 0.66 -23.17 -8.75
C GLN A 90 1.02 -21.77 -8.25
N VAL A 91 1.96 -21.71 -7.29
CA VAL A 91 2.50 -20.45 -6.78
C VAL A 91 3.54 -19.93 -7.78
N ILE A 92 3.30 -18.74 -8.32
CA ILE A 92 4.16 -18.03 -9.25
C ILE A 92 4.87 -16.90 -8.50
N PRO A 93 6.21 -16.95 -8.39
CA PRO A 93 6.99 -15.85 -7.84
C PRO A 93 7.07 -14.69 -8.85
N LEU A 94 6.83 -13.48 -8.35
CA LEU A 94 6.83 -12.24 -9.11
C LEU A 94 7.87 -11.28 -8.52
N GLU A 95 8.54 -10.55 -9.40
CA GLU A 95 9.32 -9.37 -9.02
C GLU A 95 8.59 -8.13 -9.50
N CYS A 96 8.15 -7.30 -8.55
CA CYS A 96 7.37 -6.11 -8.81
C CYS A 96 8.21 -4.85 -8.60
N GLY A 97 8.17 -3.93 -9.55
CA GLY A 97 8.89 -2.67 -9.43
C GLY A 97 8.38 -1.82 -8.25
N THR A 98 9.29 -1.06 -7.64
CA THR A 98 9.03 -0.25 -6.44
C THR A 98 8.80 1.23 -6.72
N SER A 99 8.82 1.62 -7.99
CA SER A 99 8.74 3.02 -8.42
C SER A 99 7.51 3.29 -9.29
N ILE A 100 6.96 4.50 -9.19
CA ILE A 100 5.78 4.95 -9.95
C ILE A 100 6.04 4.94 -11.47
N LEU A 101 7.31 5.07 -11.87
CA LEU A 101 7.71 5.04 -13.29
C LEU A 101 7.96 3.61 -13.81
N ASN A 102 8.00 2.62 -12.92
CA ASN A 102 8.24 1.21 -13.23
C ASN A 102 7.22 0.34 -12.50
N ILE A 103 5.94 0.68 -12.67
CA ILE A 103 4.85 -0.09 -12.06
C ILE A 103 4.60 -1.31 -12.94
N GLY A 104 4.73 -2.49 -12.35
CA GLY A 104 4.48 -3.76 -13.02
C GLY A 104 5.27 -4.88 -12.35
N CYS A 105 4.91 -6.11 -12.71
CA CYS A 105 5.61 -7.29 -12.23
C CYS A 105 6.02 -8.16 -13.39
N ARG A 106 7.16 -8.83 -13.21
CA ARG A 106 7.63 -9.89 -14.09
C ARG A 106 7.69 -11.20 -13.30
N VAL A 107 7.49 -12.31 -14.00
CA VAL A 107 7.69 -13.63 -13.42
C VAL A 107 9.17 -13.82 -13.13
N ASN A 108 9.50 -14.20 -11.89
CA ASN A 108 10.86 -14.53 -11.53
C ASN A 108 11.10 -16.03 -11.76
N TYR A 109 11.74 -16.37 -12.87
CA TYR A 109 12.05 -17.77 -13.20
C TYR A 109 13.27 -18.34 -12.44
N GLY A 110 13.93 -17.56 -11.57
CA GLY A 110 15.08 -18.01 -10.78
C GLY A 110 14.69 -18.89 -9.59
N ASN A 111 15.38 -20.05 -9.42
CA ASN A 111 15.32 -21.10 -8.37
C ASN A 111 13.94 -21.63 -7.87
N ALA A 112 12.84 -20.91 -8.08
CA ALA A 112 11.47 -21.26 -7.77
C ALA A 112 10.63 -21.42 -9.05
N SER A 113 11.28 -21.77 -10.17
CA SER A 113 10.56 -22.25 -11.36
C SER A 113 9.67 -23.43 -10.92
N PRO A 114 8.36 -23.42 -11.23
CA PRO A 114 7.54 -24.58 -10.99
C PRO A 114 8.20 -25.75 -11.69
N SER A 115 8.59 -26.75 -10.90
CA SER A 115 9.19 -27.96 -11.44
C SER A 115 8.19 -28.59 -12.41
N PHE A 116 8.39 -28.38 -13.72
CA PHE A 116 7.64 -29.03 -14.80
C PHE A 116 7.67 -30.56 -14.71
N LYS A 117 8.48 -31.11 -13.80
CA LYS A 117 8.54 -32.52 -13.44
C LYS A 117 7.20 -33.07 -12.93
N GLY A 118 6.27 -32.22 -12.49
CA GLY A 118 4.90 -32.61 -12.12
C GLY A 118 3.87 -32.59 -13.26
N LEU A 119 4.18 -32.00 -14.42
CA LEU A 119 3.21 -31.77 -15.51
C LEU A 119 3.40 -32.67 -16.73
N GLY A 120 4.33 -33.63 -16.70
CA GLY A 120 4.50 -34.59 -17.81
C GLY A 120 4.88 -33.96 -19.15
N VAL A 121 5.23 -32.66 -19.20
CA VAL A 121 5.66 -31.99 -20.42
C VAL A 121 7.11 -32.35 -20.66
N LYS A 122 7.30 -33.34 -21.54
CA LYS A 122 8.58 -33.78 -22.07
C LYS A 122 9.18 -32.59 -22.84
N GLY A 123 10.14 -31.89 -22.24
CA GLY A 123 10.90 -30.84 -22.92
C GLY A 123 11.59 -31.43 -24.14
N SER A 124 11.11 -31.08 -25.34
CA SER A 124 11.86 -31.32 -26.56
C SER A 124 12.96 -30.27 -26.63
N ARG A 125 14.20 -30.75 -26.60
CA ARG A 125 15.31 -30.05 -27.26
C ARG A 125 14.99 -29.85 -28.73
#